data_AF-W1W9M4-F1
#
_entry.id   AF-W1W9M4-F1
#
_cell.length_a   1.000
_cell.length_b   1.000
_cell.length_c   1.000
_cell.angle_alpha   90.00
_cell.angle_beta   90.00
_cell.angle_gamma   90.00
#
_symmetry.space_group_name_H-M   'P 1'
#
loop_
_entity.id
_entity.type
_entity.pdbx_description
1 polymer ?
#
loop_
_entity_poly.entity_id
_entity_poly.type
_entity_poly.pdbx_seq_one_letter_code
_entity_poly.pdbx_strand_id
1 'polypeptide(L)'
;HFDCFWMKAFQWCDFEWDPLTFPDPEGMIRRLKAKGLKICVWINPYIGQKSPVFKELQEKGYLLKRPDGSLWQWDKWQPGLAIYDFTNPDACKWYADKLKGLVAMGVDCFKTDFGERIPTDVQWFDGSDPQKMH
;
A
#
# COMPACT_ATOMS: atom_id res chain seq x y z
N HIS A 1 -12.28 12.90 3.93
CA HIS A 1 -11.10 12.03 4.10
C HIS A 1 -11.59 10.68 4.59
N PHE A 2 -11.10 9.58 4.00
CA PHE A 2 -11.38 8.22 4.42
C PHE A 2 -10.10 7.62 5.03
N ASP A 3 -10.18 7.26 6.31
CA ASP A 3 -9.08 6.60 7.03
C ASP A 3 -9.03 5.10 6.69
N CYS A 4 -8.13 4.34 7.29
CA CYS A 4 -7.70 2.99 6.88
C CYS A 4 -8.79 2.00 6.42
N PHE A 5 -10.00 2.05 6.99
CA PHE A 5 -11.12 1.15 6.66
C PHE A 5 -11.87 1.46 5.36
N TRP A 6 -11.35 2.33 4.49
CA TRP A 6 -11.78 2.32 3.09
C TRP A 6 -11.34 1.05 2.36
N MET A 7 -10.27 0.42 2.83
CA MET A 7 -9.81 -0.91 2.44
C MET A 7 -10.25 -1.97 3.45
N LYS A 8 -10.20 -3.23 3.03
CA LYS A 8 -10.58 -4.36 3.87
C LYS A 8 -9.58 -4.58 5.01
N ALA A 9 -10.12 -4.85 6.19
CA ALA A 9 -9.34 -5.10 7.38
C ALA A 9 -8.25 -6.17 7.17
N PHE A 10 -7.03 -5.87 7.64
CA PHE A 10 -5.84 -6.73 7.56
C PHE A 10 -5.25 -6.94 6.15
N GLN A 11 -5.76 -6.23 5.12
CA GLN A 11 -5.21 -6.34 3.77
C GLN A 11 -4.29 -5.17 3.43
N TRP A 12 -4.73 -3.92 3.67
CA TRP A 12 -3.98 -2.65 3.55
C TRP A 12 -3.14 -2.43 2.29
N CYS A 13 -3.35 -1.31 1.63
CA CYS A 13 -2.57 -0.89 0.45
C CYS A 13 -2.50 -1.97 -0.63
N ASP A 14 -3.57 -2.76 -0.77
CA ASP A 14 -3.92 -3.45 -2.01
C ASP A 14 -4.75 -2.57 -2.95
N PHE A 15 -5.19 -1.43 -2.42
CA PHE A 15 -5.87 -0.33 -3.09
C PHE A 15 -7.27 -0.66 -3.61
N GLU A 16 -7.88 -1.69 -3.04
CA GLU A 16 -9.26 -2.06 -3.34
C GLU A 16 -10.21 -1.54 -2.27
N TRP A 17 -11.32 -0.93 -2.69
CA TRP A 17 -12.37 -0.51 -1.75
C TRP A 17 -13.02 -1.75 -1.14
N ASP A 18 -13.22 -1.75 0.17
CA ASP A 18 -13.94 -2.85 0.83
C ASP A 18 -15.39 -2.90 0.34
N PRO A 19 -15.82 -3.92 -0.43
CA PRO A 19 -17.15 -3.95 -1.01
C PRO A 19 -18.26 -4.13 0.03
N LEU A 20 -17.94 -4.61 1.24
CA LEU A 20 -18.92 -4.71 2.32
C LEU A 20 -19.25 -3.34 2.92
N THR A 21 -18.25 -2.46 3.03
CA THR A 21 -18.42 -1.12 3.58
C THR A 21 -18.79 -0.10 2.48
N PHE A 22 -18.22 -0.25 1.29
CA PHE A 22 -18.38 0.62 0.13
C PHE A 22 -18.82 -0.19 -1.10
N PRO A 23 -20.10 -0.60 -1.18
CA PRO A 23 -20.59 -1.43 -2.29
C PRO A 23 -20.63 -0.72 -3.65
N ASP A 24 -20.64 0.62 -3.66
CA ASP A 24 -20.62 1.47 -4.86
C ASP A 24 -19.68 2.68 -4.62
N PRO A 25 -18.34 2.45 -4.63
CA PRO A 25 -17.38 3.50 -4.32
C PRO A 25 -17.39 4.60 -5.37
N GLU A 26 -17.54 4.27 -6.66
CA GLU A 26 -17.63 5.24 -7.73
C GLU A 26 -18.86 6.14 -7.61
N GLY A 27 -20.04 5.57 -7.39
CA GLY A 27 -21.25 6.39 -7.21
C GLY A 27 -21.18 7.22 -5.95
N MET A 28 -20.59 6.71 -4.86
CA MET A 28 -20.32 7.51 -3.67
C MET A 28 -19.43 8.71 -4.00
N ILE A 29 -18.30 8.48 -4.67
CA ILE A 29 -17.36 9.53 -5.08
C ILE A 29 -18.08 10.55 -5.97
N ARG A 30 -18.82 10.13 -7.00
CA ARG A 30 -19.60 11.03 -7.88
C ARG A 30 -20.56 11.92 -7.08
N ARG A 31 -21.31 11.36 -6.12
CA ARG A 31 -22.25 12.11 -5.28
C ARG A 31 -21.55 13.13 -4.38
N LEU A 32 -20.38 12.80 -3.85
CA LEU A 32 -19.57 13.73 -3.04
C LEU A 32 -18.97 14.85 -3.88
N LYS A 33 -18.45 14.54 -5.07
CA LYS A 33 -17.90 15.55 -5.99
C LYS A 33 -19.00 16.49 -6.53
N ALA A 34 -20.22 16.01 -6.75
CA ALA A 34 -21.36 16.86 -7.10
C ALA A 34 -21.70 17.91 -6.03
N LYS A 35 -21.28 17.69 -4.77
CA LYS A 35 -21.39 18.65 -3.67
C LYS A 35 -20.15 19.57 -3.54
N GLY A 36 -19.22 19.51 -4.49
CA GLY A 36 -17.96 20.28 -4.46
C GLY A 36 -16.91 19.73 -3.49
N LEU A 37 -17.09 18.51 -2.95
CA LEU A 37 -16.14 17.92 -2.01
C LEU A 37 -14.98 17.23 -2.73
N LYS A 38 -13.80 17.29 -2.10
CA LYS A 38 -12.59 16.58 -2.52
C LYS A 38 -12.44 15.26 -1.78
N ILE A 39 -11.94 14.25 -2.48
CA ILE A 39 -11.77 12.90 -1.94
C ILE A 39 -10.30 12.69 -1.57
N CYS A 40 -10.08 12.35 -0.30
CA CYS A 40 -8.77 12.01 0.25
C CYS A 40 -8.85 10.62 0.86
N VAL A 41 -7.95 9.71 0.48
CA VAL A 41 -7.88 8.35 1.05
C VAL A 41 -6.54 8.12 1.74
N TRP A 42 -6.55 7.33 2.80
CA TRP A 42 -5.35 6.98 3.56
C TRP A 42 -4.54 5.87 2.87
N ILE A 43 -3.21 6.00 2.83
CA ILE A 43 -2.28 5.00 2.31
C ILE A 43 -1.03 4.93 3.18
N ASN A 44 -0.27 3.84 3.09
CA ASN A 44 1.01 3.66 3.75
C ASN A 44 1.91 2.69 2.92
N PRO A 45 3.17 2.39 3.35
CA PRO A 45 4.08 1.54 2.59
C PRO A 45 3.93 0.04 2.89
N TYR A 46 2.93 -0.37 3.68
CA TYR A 46 2.75 -1.75 4.14
C TYR A 46 1.63 -2.46 3.40
N ILE A 47 1.83 -3.76 3.15
CA ILE A 47 0.81 -4.68 2.63
C ILE A 47 0.63 -5.84 3.61
N GLY A 48 -0.61 -6.17 3.93
CA GLY A 48 -0.96 -7.30 4.79
C GLY A 48 -0.96 -8.62 4.04
N GLN A 49 -0.42 -9.67 4.68
CA GLN A 49 -0.37 -11.03 4.11
C GLN A 49 -1.74 -11.59 3.71
N LYS A 50 -2.83 -11.10 4.31
CA LYS A 50 -4.20 -11.50 3.96
C LYS A 50 -4.68 -10.90 2.63
N SER A 51 -3.97 -9.94 2.06
CA SER A 51 -4.34 -9.36 0.78
C SER A 51 -4.26 -10.41 -0.35
N PRO A 52 -5.24 -10.46 -1.26
CA PRO A 52 -5.23 -11.40 -2.38
C PRO A 52 -4.03 -11.18 -3.33
N VAL A 53 -3.46 -9.97 -3.36
CA VAL A 53 -2.30 -9.66 -4.22
C VAL A 53 -0.96 -9.98 -3.56
N PHE A 54 -0.93 -10.33 -2.27
CA PHE A 54 0.32 -10.50 -1.53
C PHE A 54 1.23 -11.57 -2.15
N LYS A 55 0.64 -12.70 -2.56
CA LYS A 55 1.39 -13.79 -3.20
C LYS A 55 2.05 -13.33 -4.51
N GLU A 56 1.31 -12.59 -5.34
CA GLU A 56 1.84 -12.03 -6.59
C GLU A 56 3.00 -11.06 -6.32
N LEU A 57 2.83 -10.16 -5.34
CA LEU A 57 3.85 -9.18 -4.95
C LEU A 57 5.13 -9.87 -4.45
N GLN A 58 4.97 -10.94 -3.65
CA GLN A 58 6.08 -11.76 -3.17
C GLN A 58 6.81 -12.46 -4.32
N GLU A 59 6.08 -13.13 -5.22
CA GLU A 59 6.64 -13.87 -6.36
C GLU A 59 7.37 -12.94 -7.34
N LYS A 60 6.87 -11.72 -7.53
CA LYS A 60 7.52 -10.69 -8.35
C LYS A 60 8.69 -9.98 -7.67
N GLY A 61 8.94 -10.25 -6.39
CA GLY A 61 10.02 -9.62 -5.63
C GLY A 61 9.80 -8.12 -5.39
N TYR A 62 8.54 -7.69 -5.25
CA TYR A 62 8.19 -6.28 -5.01
C TYR A 62 8.20 -5.89 -3.53
N LEU A 63 8.44 -6.87 -2.66
CA LEU A 63 8.42 -6.69 -1.21
C LEU A 63 9.84 -6.83 -0.65
N LEU A 64 10.12 -6.06 0.39
CA LEU A 64 11.42 -5.98 1.05
C LEU A 64 11.84 -7.34 1.62
N LYS A 65 13.12 -7.68 1.46
CA LYS A 65 13.69 -8.98 1.84
C LYS A 65 14.70 -8.86 2.97
N ARG A 66 14.90 -9.97 3.67
CA ARG A 66 16.03 -10.19 4.56
C ARG A 66 17.30 -10.50 3.75
N PRO A 67 18.50 -10.38 4.36
CA PRO A 67 19.77 -10.71 3.68
C PRO A 67 19.88 -12.17 3.19
N ASP A 68 19.10 -13.09 3.75
CA ASP A 68 19.03 -14.49 3.30
C ASP A 68 18.08 -14.69 2.10
N GLY A 69 17.48 -13.61 1.59
CA GLY A 69 16.53 -13.61 0.49
C GLY A 69 15.08 -13.94 0.88
N SER A 70 14.82 -14.29 2.14
CA SER A 70 13.45 -14.49 2.63
C SER A 70 12.70 -13.17 2.75
N LEU A 71 11.37 -13.23 2.74
CA LEU A 71 10.52 -12.05 2.85
C LEU A 71 10.66 -11.42 4.25
N TRP A 72 10.84 -10.10 4.30
CA TRP A 72 10.76 -9.38 5.57
C TRP A 72 9.30 -9.13 5.94
N GLN A 73 8.92 -9.52 7.15
CA GLN A 73 7.61 -9.23 7.75
C GLN A 73 7.76 -8.94 9.23
N TRP A 74 6.76 -8.27 9.78
CA TRP A 74 6.64 -8.00 11.21
C TRP A 74 5.16 -7.99 11.67
N ASP A 75 4.96 -8.05 12.99
CA ASP A 75 3.64 -8.17 13.61
C ASP A 75 3.28 -7.02 14.56
N LYS A 76 3.99 -5.89 14.52
CA LYS A 76 3.87 -4.83 15.55
C LYS A 76 2.55 -4.06 15.48
N TRP A 77 2.10 -3.66 14.28
CA TRP A 77 0.82 -2.97 14.10
C TRP A 77 -0.29 -3.97 13.82
N GLN A 78 -0.04 -4.87 12.87
CA GLN A 78 -0.88 -6.03 12.55
C GLN A 78 0.00 -7.20 12.13
N PRO A 79 -0.46 -8.44 12.30
CA PRO A 79 0.32 -9.62 11.94
C PRO A 79 0.55 -9.70 10.43
N GLY A 80 1.76 -10.10 10.05
CA GLY A 80 2.12 -10.42 8.67
C GLY A 80 2.22 -9.23 7.73
N LEU A 81 2.59 -8.04 8.21
CA LEU A 81 2.81 -6.89 7.32
C LEU A 81 4.18 -7.00 6.63
N ALA A 82 4.20 -6.83 5.32
CA ALA A 82 5.41 -6.63 4.52
C ALA A 82 5.51 -5.17 4.05
N ILE A 83 6.68 -4.79 3.54
CA ILE A 83 6.97 -3.44 3.01
C ILE A 83 7.16 -3.54 1.50
N TYR A 84 6.57 -2.62 0.73
CA TYR A 84 6.92 -2.45 -0.68
C TYR A 84 8.37 -1.97 -0.81
N ASP A 85 9.17 -2.67 -1.62
CA ASP A 85 10.54 -2.25 -1.91
C ASP A 85 10.51 -1.15 -2.98
N PHE A 86 10.52 0.11 -2.56
CA PHE A 86 10.52 1.26 -3.48
C PHE A 86 11.86 1.51 -4.19
N THR A 87 12.90 0.73 -3.90
CA THR A 87 14.13 0.72 -4.73
C THR A 87 13.96 -0.15 -5.97
N ASN A 88 12.94 -1.01 -6.00
CA ASN A 88 12.56 -1.78 -7.17
C ASN A 88 11.66 -0.93 -8.10
N PRO A 89 12.11 -0.58 -9.33
CA PRO A 89 11.33 0.25 -10.25
C PRO A 89 10.01 -0.43 -10.68
N ASP A 90 9.96 -1.75 -10.74
CA ASP A 90 8.74 -2.49 -11.09
C ASP A 90 7.72 -2.48 -9.94
N ALA A 91 8.18 -2.51 -8.69
CA ALA A 91 7.32 -2.33 -7.51
C ALA A 91 6.76 -0.89 -7.47
N CYS A 92 7.61 0.11 -7.72
CA CYS A 92 7.19 1.51 -7.86
C CYS A 92 6.15 1.69 -8.96
N LYS A 93 6.37 1.04 -10.12
CA LYS A 93 5.41 1.08 -11.23
C LYS A 93 4.07 0.46 -10.83
N TRP A 94 4.09 -0.72 -10.20
CA TRP A 94 2.87 -1.41 -9.76
C TRP A 94 2.07 -0.55 -8.78
N TYR A 95 2.75 0.03 -7.77
CA TYR A 95 2.12 0.89 -6.77
C TYR A 95 1.54 2.16 -7.42
N ALA A 96 2.32 2.82 -8.28
CA ALA A 96 1.87 4.01 -8.99
C ALA A 96 0.66 3.73 -9.90
N ASP A 97 0.60 2.57 -10.56
CA ASP A 97 -0.53 2.20 -11.40
C ASP A 97 -1.81 1.97 -10.59
N LYS A 98 -1.70 1.40 -9.38
CA LYS A 98 -2.82 1.32 -8.43
C LYS A 98 -3.32 2.71 -8.00
N LEU A 99 -2.40 3.63 -7.67
CA LEU A 99 -2.78 5.01 -7.35
C LEU A 99 -3.43 5.74 -8.53
N LYS A 100 -2.95 5.55 -9.76
CA LYS A 100 -3.57 6.10 -10.98
C LYS A 100 -5.00 5.59 -11.15
N GLY A 101 -5.27 4.33 -10.83
CA GLY A 101 -6.62 3.76 -10.82
C GLY A 101 -7.55 4.50 -9.86
N LEU A 102 -7.08 4.80 -8.64
CA LEU A 102 -7.84 5.58 -7.65
C LEU A 102 -8.08 7.03 -8.11
N VAL A 103 -7.06 7.67 -8.71
CA VAL A 103 -7.20 9.02 -9.27
C VAL A 103 -8.23 9.02 -10.41
N ALA A 104 -8.18 8.03 -11.31
CA ALA A 104 -9.16 7.88 -12.39
C ALA A 104 -10.59 7.68 -11.86
N MET A 105 -10.75 6.99 -10.73
CA MET A 105 -12.03 6.84 -10.02
C MET A 105 -12.54 8.15 -9.41
N GLY A 106 -11.65 9.12 -9.18
CA GLY A 106 -11.98 10.46 -8.68
C GLY A 106 -11.40 10.80 -7.32
N VAL A 107 -10.46 10.00 -6.78
CA VAL A 107 -9.66 10.37 -5.60
C VAL A 107 -8.78 11.58 -5.96
N ASP A 108 -8.83 12.63 -5.15
CA ASP A 108 -8.11 13.89 -5.41
C ASP A 108 -6.75 13.94 -4.70
N CYS A 109 -6.59 13.27 -3.55
CA CYS A 109 -5.31 13.20 -2.84
C CYS A 109 -5.19 11.97 -1.93
N PHE A 110 -3.96 11.75 -1.45
CA PHE A 110 -3.61 10.66 -0.54
C PHE A 110 -3.09 11.23 0.78
N LYS A 111 -3.61 10.73 1.91
CA LYS A 111 -2.99 10.94 3.22
C LYS A 111 -1.98 9.80 3.40
N THR A 112 -0.70 10.13 3.28
CA THR A 112 0.40 9.19 3.52
C THR A 112 0.65 9.07 5.02
N ASP A 113 0.73 7.84 5.51
CA ASP A 113 1.02 7.53 6.91
C ASP A 113 2.16 6.54 7.00
N PHE A 114 2.76 6.41 8.19
CA PHE A 114 3.96 5.64 8.45
C PHE A 114 5.16 6.07 7.57
N GLY A 115 6.15 5.19 7.43
CA GLY A 115 7.42 5.44 6.73
C GLY A 115 8.61 5.61 7.66
N GLU A 116 8.39 5.69 8.98
CA GLU A 116 9.44 5.90 9.98
C GLU A 116 10.04 4.61 10.56
N ARG A 117 9.46 3.45 10.23
CA ARG A 117 9.86 2.13 10.77
C ARG A 117 10.39 1.21 9.68
N ILE A 118 11.25 1.75 8.84
CA ILE A 118 12.00 0.97 7.85
C ILE A 118 13.07 0.16 8.60
N PRO A 119 13.13 -1.17 8.42
CA PRO A 119 14.14 -2.00 9.08
C PRO A 119 15.54 -1.74 8.53
N THR A 120 16.56 -1.97 9.35
CA THR A 120 17.97 -1.85 8.96
C THR A 120 18.66 -3.20 8.76
N ASP A 121 17.98 -4.31 9.04
CA ASP A 121 18.43 -5.69 8.88
C ASP A 121 17.86 -6.34 7.61
N VAL A 122 17.92 -5.62 6.48
CA VAL A 122 17.28 -5.96 5.20
C VAL A 122 18.23 -5.85 4.02
N GLN A 123 17.78 -6.36 2.87
CA GLN A 123 18.42 -6.17 1.59
C GLN A 123 17.44 -5.49 0.62
N TRP A 124 17.83 -4.31 0.15
CA TRP A 124 17.11 -3.55 -0.88
C TRP A 124 17.42 -4.11 -2.27
N PHE A 125 16.45 -4.00 -3.18
CA PHE A 125 16.57 -4.42 -4.57
C PHE A 125 17.78 -3.80 -5.29
N ASP A 126 18.04 -2.51 -5.08
CA ASP A 126 19.16 -1.80 -5.73
C ASP A 126 20.50 -1.91 -4.99
N GLY A 127 20.54 -2.62 -3.86
CA GLY A 127 21.72 -2.76 -3.02
C GLY A 127 22.04 -1.54 -2.13
N SER A 128 21.10 -0.60 -1.99
CA SER A 128 21.23 0.55 -1.09
C SER A 128 21.56 0.14 0.36
N ASP A 129 22.29 1.00 1.05
CA ASP A 129 22.69 0.79 2.45
C ASP A 129 21.46 0.86 3.38
N PRO A 130 21.14 -0.21 4.13
CA PRO A 130 19.95 -0.24 4.98
C PRO A 130 19.92 0.81 6.10
N GLN A 131 21.07 1.26 6.60
CA GLN A 131 21.14 2.29 7.64
C GLN A 131 20.86 3.68 7.07
N LYS A 132 21.22 3.95 5.82
CA LYS A 132 20.93 5.23 5.14
C LYS A 132 19.49 5.32 4.64
N MET A 133 18.85 4.17 4.40
CA MET A 133 17.47 4.10 3.92
C MET A 133 16.43 4.24 5.06
N HIS A 134 16.84 4.03 6.30
CA HIS A 134 16.05 4.31 7.51
C HIS A 134 16.05 5.81 7.81
#